data_AF-A0A7C4NA06-F1
#
_entry.id   AF-A0A7C4NA06-F1
#
_cell.length_a   1.000
_cell.length_b   1.000
_cell.length_c   1.000
_cell.angle_alpha   90.00
_cell.angle_beta   90.00
_cell.angle_gamma   90.00
#
_symmetry.space_group_name_H-M   'P 1'
#
loop_
_entity.id
_entity.type
_entity.pdbx_description
1 polymer ?
#
loop_
_entity_poly.entity_id
_entity_poly.type
_entity_poly.pdbx_seq_one_letter_code
_entity_poly.pdbx_strand_id
1 'polypeptide(L)'
;MEPSAKHSVWAEVNERGDVVIPREIAARYGLTPGSRVRLEEDLNHVRLHRPVTQLAKVYVEPTICCNLDCRTCIRNMWNEQLGSMSEATFDRVLASLRSVEPRPTVFFGGLGEPLLHPHIVDWITQAKALGAVVELISNGTLLTEAMARALIASGLDNLWISIDGARPESFADVRLGAQLPLVIENVMRLRHLRKGGHFAKPEIDVAFVAMKRNIHELPQVLKLAQRLGARQFKMSHVLPYTEELRGEILYAKSLRDPAYMPSPRIPRLSLPRMEFNDDTTGPLIEALRSGYTINLAGNNLGGSMDVCGFIESGSISIGWDGTVAPCLPLLHTHAHYFRAYRHEVKQHNLGNINAGDLLDLWLDPEYVQYRERVHSFAFAPCTFCGGCELLDSNEEDCVGNTFPSCGGCLWAQGLIQCP
;
A
#
# COMPACT_ATOMS: atom_id res chain seq x y z
N MET A 1 -14.51 -1.41 -0.93
CA MET A 1 -14.74 -0.79 0.40
C MET A 1 -15.03 0.69 0.16
N GLU A 2 -16.17 1.20 0.58
CA GLU A 2 -16.60 2.57 0.29
C GLU A 2 -15.57 3.61 0.76
N PRO A 3 -15.23 4.61 -0.06
CA PRO A 3 -14.68 5.86 0.44
C PRO A 3 -15.83 6.85 0.65
N SER A 4 -16.00 7.31 1.88
CA SER A 4 -16.68 8.55 2.27
C SER A 4 -18.15 8.58 2.70
N ALA A 5 -18.85 7.45 2.90
CA ALA A 5 -20.01 7.47 3.79
C ALA A 5 -19.51 7.17 5.22
N LYS A 6 -19.70 8.11 6.16
CA LYS A 6 -19.53 7.80 7.58
C LYS A 6 -20.59 6.77 7.95
N HIS A 7 -20.27 5.49 7.85
CA HIS A 7 -21.07 4.40 8.43
C HIS A 7 -20.90 4.47 9.95
N SER A 8 -21.61 5.41 10.58
CA SER A 8 -21.70 5.49 12.04
C SER A 8 -22.81 4.57 12.53
N VAL A 9 -22.45 3.62 13.37
CA VAL A 9 -23.36 2.70 14.03
C VAL A 9 -23.12 2.79 15.53
N TRP A 10 -24.19 2.74 16.31
CA TRP A 10 -24.12 2.81 17.76
C TRP A 10 -23.67 1.46 18.33
N ALA A 11 -22.80 1.50 19.33
CA ALA A 11 -22.50 0.36 20.19
C ALA A 11 -23.07 0.66 21.59
N GLU A 12 -23.52 -0.38 22.28
CA GLU A 12 -24.12 -0.26 23.62
C GLU A 12 -23.18 -0.87 24.65
N VAL A 13 -23.19 -0.32 25.87
CA VAL A 13 -22.52 -0.94 27.01
C VAL A 13 -23.53 -1.82 27.73
N ASN A 14 -23.24 -3.11 27.84
CA ASN A 14 -24.14 -4.06 28.51
C ASN A 14 -24.07 -3.91 30.04
N GLU A 15 -24.92 -4.64 30.77
CA GLU A 15 -24.98 -4.61 32.24
C GLU A 15 -23.67 -5.03 32.94
N ARG A 16 -22.77 -5.73 32.24
CA ARG A 16 -21.45 -6.12 32.75
C ARG A 16 -20.38 -5.06 32.51
N GLY A 17 -20.70 -3.98 31.80
CA GLY A 17 -19.75 -2.93 31.43
C GLY A 17 -19.00 -3.19 30.12
N ASP A 18 -19.37 -4.23 29.35
CA ASP A 18 -18.71 -4.52 28.08
C ASP A 18 -19.31 -3.67 26.95
N VAL A 19 -18.45 -3.11 26.08
CA VAL A 19 -18.88 -2.48 24.82
C VAL A 19 -19.26 -3.58 23.82
N VAL A 20 -20.54 -3.62 23.43
CA VAL A 20 -21.07 -4.61 22.49
C VAL A 20 -20.98 -4.07 21.06
N ILE A 21 -20.03 -4.61 20.30
CA ILE A 21 -19.85 -4.27 18.89
C ILE A 21 -20.96 -4.95 18.07
N PRO A 22 -21.72 -4.22 17.23
CA PRO A 22 -22.73 -4.80 16.35
C PRO A 22 -22.18 -5.94 15.49
N ARG A 23 -22.96 -7.02 15.35
CA ARG A 23 -22.56 -8.26 14.67
C ARG A 23 -22.03 -8.03 13.25
N GLU A 24 -22.60 -7.07 12.52
CA GLU A 24 -22.15 -6.74 11.18
C GLU A 24 -20.73 -6.16 11.15
N ILE A 25 -20.40 -5.27 12.08
CA ILE A 25 -19.04 -4.73 12.23
C ILE A 25 -18.10 -5.85 12.67
N ALA A 26 -18.52 -6.63 13.66
CA ALA A 26 -17.71 -7.74 14.18
C ALA A 26 -17.33 -8.71 13.06
N ALA A 27 -18.30 -9.13 12.24
CA ALA A 27 -18.05 -10.00 11.09
C ALA A 27 -17.09 -9.36 10.07
N ARG A 28 -17.27 -8.07 9.74
CA ARG A 28 -16.45 -7.35 8.75
C ARG A 28 -14.98 -7.21 9.16
N TYR A 29 -14.73 -7.07 10.46
CA TYR A 29 -13.40 -6.91 11.03
C TYR A 29 -12.80 -8.23 11.59
N GLY A 30 -13.50 -9.35 11.47
CA GLY A 30 -13.03 -10.64 11.97
C GLY A 30 -13.00 -10.74 13.49
N LEU A 31 -13.88 -10.02 14.17
CA LEU A 31 -13.99 -10.03 15.62
C LEU A 31 -14.80 -11.26 16.05
N THR A 32 -14.10 -12.33 16.35
CA THR A 32 -14.69 -13.58 16.87
C THR A 32 -14.48 -13.70 18.38
N PRO A 33 -15.30 -14.49 19.10
CA PRO A 33 -15.06 -14.75 20.52
C PRO A 33 -13.64 -15.26 20.77
N GLY A 34 -12.90 -14.59 21.66
CA GLY A 34 -11.50 -14.90 21.97
C GLY A 34 -10.45 -14.17 21.10
N SER A 35 -10.87 -13.41 20.09
CA SER A 35 -9.94 -12.56 19.32
C SER A 35 -9.25 -11.55 20.25
N ARG A 36 -7.91 -11.47 20.14
CA ARG A 36 -7.12 -10.39 20.74
C ARG A 36 -7.05 -9.22 19.77
N VAL A 37 -7.33 -8.01 20.26
CA VAL A 37 -7.34 -6.77 19.48
C VAL A 37 -6.47 -5.72 20.16
N ARG A 38 -5.75 -4.94 19.36
CA ARG A 38 -5.02 -3.77 19.86
C ARG A 38 -5.99 -2.61 19.98
N LEU A 39 -5.96 -1.94 21.13
CA LEU A 39 -6.65 -0.68 21.37
C LEU A 39 -5.60 0.42 21.51
N GLU A 40 -5.79 1.52 20.80
CA GLU A 40 -4.99 2.73 20.94
C GLU A 40 -5.88 3.82 21.54
N GLU A 41 -5.46 4.36 22.68
CA GLU A 41 -6.19 5.40 23.40
C GLU A 41 -5.65 6.79 23.00
N ASP A 42 -6.55 7.68 22.62
CA ASP A 42 -6.29 9.11 22.44
C ASP A 42 -7.20 9.91 23.39
N LEU A 43 -6.99 11.22 23.50
CA LEU A 43 -7.66 12.14 24.42
C LEU A 43 -9.19 12.00 24.47
N ASN A 44 -9.83 11.71 23.34
CA ASN A 44 -11.30 11.67 23.21
C ASN A 44 -11.83 10.43 22.50
N HIS A 45 -10.98 9.47 22.11
CA HIS A 45 -11.43 8.29 21.38
C HIS A 45 -10.50 7.11 21.60
N VAL A 46 -11.05 5.91 21.44
CA VAL A 46 -10.29 4.66 21.37
C VAL A 46 -10.34 4.15 19.94
N ARG A 47 -9.18 3.90 19.35
CA ARG A 47 -9.05 3.26 18.04
C ARG A 47 -8.90 1.75 18.22
N LEU A 48 -9.85 1.00 17.69
CA LEU A 48 -9.79 -0.46 17.60
C LEU A 48 -9.09 -0.87 16.30
N HIS A 49 -8.05 -1.69 16.42
CA HIS A 49 -7.38 -2.28 15.26
C HIS A 49 -7.93 -3.67 14.94
N ARG A 50 -7.76 -4.10 13.69
CA ARG A 50 -8.08 -5.47 13.25
C ARG A 50 -7.22 -6.47 14.04
N PRO A 51 -7.76 -7.65 14.46
CA PRO A 51 -6.95 -8.71 15.02
C PRO A 51 -5.85 -9.13 14.05
N VAL A 52 -4.64 -9.35 14.54
CA VAL A 52 -3.52 -9.84 13.70
C VAL A 52 -3.81 -11.21 13.09
N THR A 53 -4.73 -11.98 13.66
CA THR A 53 -5.16 -13.29 13.16
C THR A 53 -6.17 -13.20 12.01
N GLN A 54 -6.72 -12.02 11.69
CA GLN A 54 -7.68 -11.87 10.62
C GLN A 54 -7.00 -11.54 9.29
N LEU A 55 -6.97 -12.51 8.36
CA LEU A 55 -6.55 -12.26 6.98
C LEU A 55 -7.63 -11.47 6.24
N ALA A 56 -7.26 -10.32 5.68
CA ALA A 56 -8.20 -9.39 5.05
C ALA A 56 -7.79 -8.93 3.66
N LYS A 57 -6.51 -9.08 3.29
CA LYS A 57 -6.02 -8.79 1.93
C LYS A 57 -4.96 -9.81 1.51
N VAL A 58 -4.98 -10.23 0.25
CA VAL A 58 -3.94 -11.06 -0.37
C VAL A 58 -3.43 -10.32 -1.59
N TYR A 59 -2.16 -9.94 -1.58
CA TYR A 59 -1.47 -9.48 -2.78
C TYR A 59 -0.99 -10.71 -3.56
N VAL A 60 -1.30 -10.75 -4.84
CA VAL A 60 -0.89 -11.83 -5.74
C VAL A 60 -0.08 -11.19 -6.86
N GLU A 61 1.17 -11.61 -7.02
CA GLU A 61 2.04 -11.21 -8.12
C GLU A 61 1.89 -12.20 -9.28
N PRO A 62 1.15 -11.84 -10.35
CA PRO A 62 0.91 -12.78 -11.45
C PRO A 62 2.17 -13.03 -12.26
N THR A 63 3.03 -12.03 -12.35
CA THR A 63 4.26 -12.04 -13.13
C THR A 63 5.16 -10.89 -12.70
N ILE A 64 6.47 -11.08 -12.86
CA ILE A 64 7.47 -10.00 -12.77
C ILE A 64 7.93 -9.51 -14.15
N CYS A 65 7.34 -10.04 -15.22
CA CYS A 65 7.49 -9.50 -16.56
C CYS A 65 6.71 -8.17 -16.68
N CYS A 66 7.28 -7.21 -17.39
CA CYS A 66 6.63 -5.93 -17.70
C CYS A 66 7.04 -5.49 -19.11
N ASN A 67 6.15 -4.79 -19.80
CA ASN A 67 6.41 -4.22 -21.12
C ASN A 67 7.05 -2.83 -21.05
N LEU A 68 7.40 -2.36 -19.85
CA LEU A 68 8.06 -1.09 -19.57
C LEU A 68 9.29 -1.31 -18.68
N ASP A 69 10.21 -0.35 -18.75
CA ASP A 69 11.44 -0.31 -17.94
C ASP A 69 11.51 1.00 -17.16
N CYS A 70 10.44 1.30 -16.39
CA CYS A 70 10.31 2.55 -15.65
C CYS A 70 11.54 2.85 -14.80
N ARG A 71 11.96 4.11 -14.75
CA ARG A 71 13.16 4.57 -14.02
C ARG A 71 13.10 4.27 -12.52
N THR A 72 11.90 4.29 -11.95
CA THR A 72 11.62 4.04 -10.53
C THR A 72 11.51 2.56 -10.19
N CYS A 73 11.58 1.66 -11.18
CA CYS A 73 11.35 0.24 -10.97
C CYS A 73 12.59 -0.45 -10.39
N ILE A 74 12.37 -1.25 -9.35
CA ILE A 74 13.38 -2.12 -8.75
C ILE A 74 13.96 -3.15 -9.73
N ARG A 75 13.22 -3.49 -10.78
CA ARG A 75 13.64 -4.46 -11.82
C ARG A 75 14.95 -4.07 -12.51
N ASN A 76 15.31 -2.79 -12.45
CA ASN A 76 16.57 -2.27 -12.99
C ASN A 76 17.79 -2.58 -12.11
N MET A 77 17.60 -3.09 -10.88
CA MET A 77 18.65 -3.18 -9.85
C MET A 77 18.78 -4.55 -9.19
N TRP A 78 18.04 -5.55 -9.66
CA TRP A 78 18.08 -6.91 -9.15
C TRP A 78 18.51 -7.93 -10.21
N ASN A 79 18.86 -9.14 -9.77
CA ASN A 79 19.30 -10.22 -10.66
C ASN A 79 18.29 -11.39 -10.67
N GLU A 80 17.03 -11.11 -10.37
CA GLU A 80 16.00 -12.15 -10.33
C GLU A 80 15.61 -12.62 -11.73
N GLN A 81 15.41 -13.93 -11.88
CA GLN A 81 14.95 -14.52 -13.12
C GLN A 81 13.47 -14.19 -13.33
N LEU A 82 13.15 -13.55 -14.46
CA LEU A 82 11.77 -13.22 -14.81
C LEU A 82 10.91 -14.48 -14.92
N GLY A 83 9.70 -14.40 -14.35
CA GLY A 83 8.76 -15.52 -14.29
C GLY A 83 7.31 -15.07 -14.20
N SER A 84 6.42 -16.04 -14.39
CA SER A 84 4.96 -15.87 -14.34
C SER A 84 4.35 -17.02 -13.55
N MET A 85 3.29 -16.72 -12.81
CA MET A 85 2.59 -17.67 -11.97
C MET A 85 1.94 -18.77 -12.80
N SER A 86 2.10 -20.01 -12.35
CA SER A 86 1.43 -21.14 -13.00
C SER A 86 -0.05 -21.21 -12.61
N GLU A 87 -0.89 -21.77 -13.49
CA GLU A 87 -2.30 -22.06 -13.15
C GLU A 87 -2.41 -22.93 -11.89
N ALA A 88 -1.55 -23.95 -11.76
CA ALA A 88 -1.52 -24.83 -10.60
C ALA A 88 -1.22 -24.07 -9.28
N THR A 89 -0.36 -23.06 -9.32
CA THR A 89 -0.08 -22.20 -8.16
C THR A 89 -1.28 -21.31 -7.84
N PHE A 90 -1.92 -20.72 -8.85
CA PHE A 90 -3.11 -19.91 -8.64
C PHE A 90 -4.31 -20.73 -8.13
N ASP A 91 -4.45 -21.99 -8.55
CA ASP A 91 -5.45 -22.91 -8.00
C ASP A 91 -5.27 -23.12 -6.49
N ARG A 92 -4.02 -23.17 -6.01
CA ARG A 92 -3.73 -23.20 -4.56
C ARG A 92 -4.15 -21.91 -3.87
N VAL A 93 -3.90 -20.75 -4.49
CA VAL A 93 -4.39 -19.46 -3.97
C VAL A 93 -5.91 -19.48 -3.84
N LEU A 94 -6.64 -19.90 -4.87
CA LEU A 94 -8.10 -20.00 -4.84
C LEU A 94 -8.60 -20.98 -3.78
N ALA A 95 -7.94 -22.12 -3.61
CA ALA A 95 -8.27 -23.11 -2.58
C ALA A 95 -8.14 -22.51 -1.17
N SER A 96 -7.06 -21.79 -0.89
CA SER A 96 -6.91 -21.12 0.41
C SER A 96 -7.85 -19.93 0.58
N LEU A 97 -8.19 -19.20 -0.49
CA LEU A 97 -9.22 -18.17 -0.38
C LEU A 97 -10.54 -18.79 0.08
N ARG A 98 -10.93 -19.98 -0.42
CA ARG A 98 -12.18 -20.71 -0.04
C ARG A 98 -12.32 -20.97 1.45
N SER A 99 -11.24 -21.18 2.18
CA SER A 99 -11.25 -21.50 3.61
C SER A 99 -11.32 -20.28 4.54
N VAL A 100 -11.21 -19.06 4.01
CA VAL A 100 -11.13 -17.83 4.82
C VAL A 100 -12.45 -17.05 4.79
N GLU A 101 -12.98 -16.75 5.98
CA GLU A 101 -14.15 -15.90 6.17
C GLU A 101 -13.89 -14.83 7.25
N PRO A 102 -14.27 -13.57 7.03
CA PRO A 102 -14.74 -12.99 5.77
C PRO A 102 -13.70 -13.10 4.65
N ARG A 103 -14.19 -13.22 3.41
CA ARG A 103 -13.38 -13.31 2.19
C ARG A 103 -12.38 -12.14 2.10
N PRO A 104 -11.06 -12.38 1.97
CA PRO A 104 -10.10 -11.29 1.83
C PRO A 104 -10.19 -10.64 0.45
N THR A 105 -9.79 -9.37 0.38
CA THR A 105 -9.58 -8.66 -0.89
C THR A 105 -8.40 -9.27 -1.62
N VAL A 106 -8.53 -9.55 -2.91
CA VAL A 106 -7.43 -10.00 -3.77
C VAL A 106 -6.92 -8.82 -4.57
N PHE A 107 -5.64 -8.51 -4.44
CA PHE A 107 -4.98 -7.45 -5.19
C PHE A 107 -3.96 -8.04 -6.15
N PHE A 108 -4.19 -7.90 -7.45
CA PHE A 108 -3.24 -8.31 -8.48
C PHE A 108 -2.24 -7.18 -8.77
N GLY A 109 -0.97 -7.40 -8.44
CA GLY A 109 0.10 -6.42 -8.60
C GLY A 109 1.42 -6.93 -8.04
N GLY A 110 2.43 -6.08 -7.99
CA GLY A 110 3.80 -6.48 -7.62
C GLY A 110 4.79 -5.68 -8.43
N LEU A 111 5.84 -6.34 -8.93
CA LEU A 111 6.93 -5.67 -9.66
C LEU A 111 6.79 -5.74 -11.19
N GLY A 112 5.88 -6.56 -11.72
CA GLY A 112 5.56 -6.67 -13.15
C GLY A 112 4.29 -5.93 -13.59
N GLU A 113 3.85 -6.19 -14.83
CA GLU A 113 2.56 -5.74 -15.38
C GLU A 113 1.55 -6.90 -15.37
N PRO A 114 0.55 -6.90 -14.47
CA PRO A 114 -0.46 -7.95 -14.41
C PRO A 114 -1.16 -8.24 -15.73
N LEU A 115 -1.41 -7.23 -16.56
CA LEU A 115 -2.10 -7.41 -17.85
C LEU A 115 -1.28 -8.14 -18.91
N LEU A 116 0.01 -8.43 -18.66
CA LEU A 116 0.79 -9.35 -19.51
C LEU A 116 0.48 -10.81 -19.25
N HIS A 117 -0.06 -11.15 -18.08
CA HIS A 117 -0.32 -12.54 -17.75
C HIS A 117 -1.54 -13.07 -18.54
N PRO A 118 -1.42 -14.18 -19.30
CA PRO A 118 -2.48 -14.64 -20.20
C PRO A 118 -3.79 -14.99 -19.48
N HIS A 119 -3.72 -15.43 -18.23
CA HIS A 119 -4.88 -15.86 -17.43
C HIS A 119 -5.43 -14.79 -16.47
N ILE A 120 -4.93 -13.55 -16.50
CA ILE A 120 -5.29 -12.54 -15.49
C ILE A 120 -6.81 -12.27 -15.40
N VAL A 121 -7.50 -12.24 -16.54
CA VAL A 121 -8.96 -12.01 -16.60
C VAL A 121 -9.72 -13.19 -15.99
N ASP A 122 -9.29 -14.41 -16.29
CA ASP A 122 -9.90 -15.63 -15.76
C ASP A 122 -9.72 -15.70 -14.24
N TRP A 123 -8.53 -15.34 -13.76
CA TRP A 123 -8.21 -15.31 -12.34
C TRP A 123 -9.02 -14.27 -11.56
N ILE A 124 -9.26 -13.10 -12.14
CA ILE A 124 -10.19 -12.11 -11.60
C ILE A 124 -11.59 -12.71 -11.49
N THR A 125 -12.09 -13.33 -12.56
CA THR A 125 -13.43 -13.95 -12.60
C THR A 125 -13.57 -15.03 -11.52
N GLN A 126 -12.55 -15.88 -11.36
CA GLN A 126 -12.52 -16.94 -10.37
C GLN A 126 -12.50 -16.40 -8.94
N ALA A 127 -11.67 -15.40 -8.63
CA ALA A 127 -11.65 -14.75 -7.32
C ALA A 127 -12.98 -14.04 -7.01
N LYS A 128 -13.59 -13.38 -8.00
CA LYS A 128 -14.93 -12.77 -7.88
C LYS A 128 -16.02 -13.79 -7.59
N ALA A 129 -15.97 -14.97 -8.22
CA ALA A 129 -16.92 -16.05 -7.97
C ALA A 129 -16.87 -16.57 -6.51
N LEU A 130 -15.77 -16.37 -5.81
CA LEU A 130 -15.62 -16.66 -4.37
C LEU A 130 -16.16 -15.55 -3.46
N GLY A 131 -16.71 -14.47 -4.01
CA GLY A 131 -17.18 -13.31 -3.26
C GLY A 131 -16.08 -12.33 -2.86
N ALA A 132 -14.86 -12.47 -3.38
CA ALA A 132 -13.77 -11.54 -3.06
C ALA A 132 -14.02 -10.16 -3.70
N VAL A 133 -13.52 -9.12 -3.04
CA VAL A 133 -13.23 -7.85 -3.72
C VAL A 133 -11.93 -8.04 -4.48
N VAL A 134 -11.90 -7.65 -5.75
CA VAL A 134 -10.73 -7.81 -6.61
C VAL A 134 -10.25 -6.47 -7.13
N GLU A 135 -8.98 -6.19 -6.88
CA GLU A 135 -8.28 -4.99 -7.33
C GLU A 135 -7.11 -5.36 -8.24
N LEU A 136 -6.77 -4.49 -9.18
CA LEU A 136 -5.62 -4.67 -10.07
C LEU A 136 -4.92 -3.33 -10.28
N ILE A 137 -3.58 -3.34 -10.34
CA ILE A 137 -2.79 -2.19 -10.78
C ILE A 137 -2.19 -2.44 -12.16
N SER A 138 -2.19 -1.41 -13.01
CA SER A 138 -1.62 -1.48 -14.35
C SER A 138 -0.93 -0.17 -14.74
N ASN A 139 0.03 -0.27 -15.65
CA ASN A 139 0.62 0.85 -16.37
C ASN A 139 -0.33 1.42 -17.45
N GLY A 140 -1.44 0.73 -17.77
CA GLY A 140 -2.50 1.19 -18.66
C GLY A 140 -2.21 1.07 -20.16
N THR A 141 -1.01 0.64 -20.56
CA THR A 141 -0.61 0.54 -21.99
C THR A 141 -1.29 -0.63 -22.70
N LEU A 142 -1.56 -1.72 -21.98
CA LEU A 142 -2.21 -2.94 -22.51
C LEU A 142 -3.74 -2.94 -22.38
N LEU A 143 -4.33 -1.83 -21.95
CA LEU A 143 -5.77 -1.67 -21.77
C LEU A 143 -6.48 -1.37 -23.11
N THR A 144 -6.32 -2.29 -24.05
CA THR A 144 -7.03 -2.29 -25.34
C THR A 144 -8.55 -2.38 -25.13
N GLU A 145 -9.35 -2.16 -26.17
CA GLU A 145 -10.79 -2.34 -26.08
C GLU A 145 -11.18 -3.75 -25.62
N ALA A 146 -10.55 -4.78 -26.18
CA ALA A 146 -10.80 -6.17 -25.82
C ALA A 146 -10.49 -6.42 -24.33
N MET A 147 -9.33 -5.97 -23.86
CA MET A 147 -8.93 -6.09 -22.46
C MET A 147 -9.88 -5.31 -21.53
N ALA A 148 -10.25 -4.08 -21.90
CA ALA A 148 -11.19 -3.28 -21.11
C ALA A 148 -12.56 -3.96 -20.96
N ARG A 149 -13.11 -4.52 -22.06
CA ARG A 149 -14.36 -5.29 -22.03
C ARG A 149 -14.22 -6.55 -21.17
N ALA A 150 -13.10 -7.24 -21.26
CA ALA A 150 -12.81 -8.44 -20.49
C ALA A 150 -12.73 -8.14 -18.98
N LEU A 151 -12.05 -7.08 -18.56
CA LEU A 151 -11.97 -6.64 -17.16
C LEU A 151 -13.32 -6.19 -16.59
N ILE A 152 -14.17 -5.55 -17.41
CA ILE A 152 -15.55 -5.22 -17.01
C ILE A 152 -16.36 -6.50 -16.83
N ALA A 153 -16.27 -7.44 -17.76
CA ALA A 153 -17.03 -8.68 -17.74
C ALA A 153 -16.60 -9.62 -16.60
N SER A 154 -15.32 -9.64 -16.23
CA SER A 154 -14.80 -10.44 -15.11
C SER A 154 -15.28 -9.95 -13.73
N GLY A 155 -15.85 -8.74 -13.66
CA GLY A 155 -16.35 -8.17 -12.42
C GLY A 155 -15.28 -7.51 -11.55
N LEU A 156 -14.16 -7.07 -12.13
CA LEU A 156 -13.12 -6.32 -11.43
C LEU A 156 -13.73 -5.15 -10.64
N ASP A 157 -13.36 -4.99 -9.36
CA ASP A 157 -13.93 -3.93 -8.52
C ASP A 157 -13.17 -2.62 -8.63
N ASN A 158 -11.84 -2.69 -8.76
CA ASN A 158 -10.98 -1.51 -8.82
C ASN A 158 -9.79 -1.71 -9.75
N LEU A 159 -9.48 -0.68 -10.54
CA LEU A 159 -8.33 -0.60 -11.42
C LEU A 159 -7.50 0.63 -11.07
N TRP A 160 -6.33 0.40 -10.50
CA TRP A 160 -5.31 1.42 -10.28
C TRP A 160 -4.51 1.64 -11.55
N ILE A 161 -4.49 2.88 -12.05
CA ILE A 161 -3.65 3.28 -13.18
C ILE A 161 -2.49 4.11 -12.66
N SER A 162 -1.28 3.72 -13.03
CA SER A 162 -0.11 4.44 -12.59
C SER A 162 0.25 5.57 -13.56
N ILE A 163 0.25 6.82 -13.06
CA ILE A 163 0.48 8.04 -13.84
C ILE A 163 1.48 8.91 -13.09
N ASP A 164 2.65 9.14 -13.68
CA ASP A 164 3.78 9.85 -13.02
C ASP A 164 4.14 11.21 -13.67
N GLY A 165 3.28 11.71 -14.55
CA GLY A 165 3.43 13.01 -15.23
C GLY A 165 2.16 13.38 -15.99
N ALA A 166 1.91 14.69 -16.14
CA ALA A 166 0.76 15.23 -16.86
C ALA A 166 1.10 15.66 -18.29
N ARG A 167 2.40 15.75 -18.63
CA ARG A 167 2.89 16.02 -19.99
C ARG A 167 3.51 14.77 -20.62
N PRO A 168 3.38 14.54 -21.94
CA PRO A 168 3.96 13.38 -22.61
C PRO A 168 5.45 13.18 -22.31
N GLU A 169 6.24 14.24 -22.30
CA GLU A 169 7.69 14.20 -22.09
C GLU A 169 8.03 13.78 -20.65
N SER A 170 7.38 14.41 -19.66
CA SER A 170 7.57 14.09 -18.24
C SER A 170 7.14 12.67 -17.89
N PHE A 171 6.05 12.20 -18.49
CA PHE A 171 5.54 10.86 -18.27
C PHE A 171 6.48 9.82 -18.89
N ALA A 172 6.93 10.06 -20.12
CA ALA A 172 7.88 9.18 -20.79
C ALA A 172 9.25 9.15 -20.10
N ASP A 173 9.69 10.26 -19.47
CA ASP A 173 10.94 10.29 -18.68
C ASP A 173 10.91 9.32 -17.49
N VAL A 174 9.76 9.14 -16.86
CA VAL A 174 9.62 8.23 -15.71
C VAL A 174 9.25 6.82 -16.17
N ARG A 175 8.27 6.72 -17.08
CA ARG A 175 7.70 5.47 -17.59
C ARG A 175 8.26 5.14 -18.97
N LEU A 176 9.54 4.78 -19.00
CA LEU A 176 10.25 4.44 -20.23
C LEU A 176 9.50 3.36 -21.01
N GLY A 177 9.19 3.65 -22.28
CA GLY A 177 8.41 2.78 -23.17
C GLY A 177 6.91 3.08 -23.23
N ALA A 178 6.39 4.00 -22.43
CA ALA A 178 4.97 4.37 -22.42
C ALA A 178 4.70 5.75 -23.04
N GLN A 179 3.50 5.91 -23.62
CA GLN A 179 3.04 7.18 -24.18
C GLN A 179 1.78 7.63 -23.44
N LEU A 180 1.85 8.80 -22.79
CA LEU A 180 0.72 9.34 -22.02
C LEU A 180 -0.58 9.45 -22.84
N PRO A 181 -0.57 9.93 -24.10
CA PRO A 181 -1.80 10.00 -24.89
C PRO A 181 -2.50 8.66 -25.08
N LEU A 182 -1.74 7.58 -25.31
CA LEU A 182 -2.27 6.22 -25.43
C LEU A 182 -2.91 5.74 -24.12
N VAL A 183 -2.22 5.96 -22.99
CA VAL A 183 -2.75 5.59 -21.66
C VAL A 183 -4.04 6.34 -21.36
N ILE A 184 -4.09 7.64 -21.65
CA ILE A 184 -5.31 8.45 -21.50
C ILE A 184 -6.43 7.90 -22.37
N GLU A 185 -6.15 7.61 -23.65
CA GLU A 185 -7.14 7.04 -24.57
C GLU A 185 -7.70 5.71 -24.05
N ASN A 186 -6.82 4.80 -23.61
CA ASN A 186 -7.19 3.49 -23.08
C ASN A 186 -8.08 3.60 -21.83
N VAL A 187 -7.70 4.44 -20.86
CA VAL A 187 -8.47 4.63 -19.63
C VAL A 187 -9.80 5.32 -19.90
N MET A 188 -9.83 6.31 -20.80
CA MET A 188 -11.07 6.93 -21.24
C MET A 188 -11.96 5.91 -21.96
N ARG A 189 -11.40 5.02 -22.79
CA ARG A 189 -12.16 3.94 -23.43
C ARG A 189 -12.82 3.03 -22.39
N LEU A 190 -12.06 2.54 -21.42
CA LEU A 190 -12.60 1.78 -20.29
C LEU A 190 -13.72 2.57 -19.60
N ARG A 191 -13.50 3.85 -19.28
CA ARG A 191 -14.50 4.71 -18.64
C ARG A 191 -15.82 4.75 -19.40
N HIS A 192 -15.82 4.84 -20.73
CA HIS A 192 -17.02 4.86 -21.55
C HIS A 192 -17.68 3.48 -21.72
N LEU A 193 -16.91 2.40 -21.66
CA LEU A 193 -17.42 1.03 -21.80
C LEU A 193 -18.13 0.52 -20.54
N ARG A 194 -17.81 1.07 -19.37
CA ARG A 194 -18.50 0.73 -18.12
C ARG A 194 -19.98 1.10 -18.22
N LYS A 195 -20.85 0.22 -17.71
CA LYS A 195 -22.29 0.50 -17.64
C LYS A 195 -22.55 1.72 -16.73
N GLY A 196 -23.52 2.55 -17.11
CA GLY A 196 -23.89 3.74 -16.34
C GLY A 196 -24.41 3.39 -14.94
N GLY A 197 -24.20 4.31 -13.99
CA GLY A 197 -24.61 4.18 -12.58
C GLY A 197 -23.71 5.02 -11.68
N HIS A 198 -24.15 5.31 -10.45
CA HIS A 198 -23.34 6.09 -9.49
C HIS A 198 -22.02 5.38 -9.09
N PHE A 199 -21.93 4.06 -9.29
CA PHE A 199 -20.79 3.22 -8.90
C PHE A 199 -20.37 2.26 -10.02
N ALA A 200 -20.04 2.81 -11.19
CA ALA A 200 -19.62 2.02 -12.34
C ALA A 200 -18.33 1.21 -12.04
N LYS A 201 -18.37 -0.10 -12.31
CA LYS A 201 -17.24 -1.02 -12.09
C LYS A 201 -16.53 -1.39 -13.41
N PRO A 202 -15.19 -1.59 -13.40
CA PRO A 202 -14.29 -1.35 -12.27
C PRO A 202 -14.21 0.14 -11.94
N GLU A 203 -14.02 0.47 -10.67
CA GLU A 203 -13.59 1.82 -10.29
C GLU A 203 -12.23 2.11 -10.91
N ILE A 204 -11.96 3.38 -11.21
CA ILE A 204 -10.66 3.81 -11.71
C ILE A 204 -10.05 4.61 -10.58
N ASP A 205 -8.82 4.29 -10.22
CA ASP A 205 -8.02 5.03 -9.24
C ASP A 205 -6.65 5.33 -9.85
N VAL A 206 -5.96 6.35 -9.33
CA VAL A 206 -4.63 6.75 -9.86
C VAL A 206 -3.57 6.62 -8.79
N ALA A 207 -2.43 6.02 -9.16
CA ALA A 207 -1.22 5.98 -8.35
C ALA A 207 -0.13 6.88 -8.97
N PHE A 208 0.54 7.69 -8.14
CA PHE A 208 1.60 8.61 -8.54
C PHE A 208 2.83 8.44 -7.63
N VAL A 209 4.00 8.25 -8.23
CA VAL A 209 5.28 8.19 -7.53
C VAL A 209 5.96 9.56 -7.60
N ALA A 210 5.97 10.24 -6.46
CA ALA A 210 6.48 11.58 -6.28
C ALA A 210 8.01 11.62 -6.17
N MET A 211 8.60 12.50 -6.97
CA MET A 211 10.02 12.80 -7.07
C MET A 211 10.22 14.31 -7.22
N LYS A 212 11.43 14.82 -6.94
CA LYS A 212 11.77 16.22 -7.23
C LYS A 212 11.48 16.60 -8.67
N ARG A 213 11.77 15.71 -9.61
CA ARG A 213 11.53 15.96 -11.05
C ARG A 213 10.08 16.12 -11.45
N ASN A 214 9.11 15.50 -10.76
CA ASN A 214 7.70 15.48 -11.23
C ASN A 214 6.69 16.08 -10.24
N ILE A 215 7.05 16.34 -8.97
CA ILE A 215 6.12 16.85 -7.96
C ILE A 215 5.46 18.18 -8.34
N HIS A 216 6.15 18.99 -9.13
CA HIS A 216 5.64 20.26 -9.65
C HIS A 216 4.42 20.08 -10.58
N GLU A 217 4.20 18.88 -11.13
CA GLU A 217 3.05 18.54 -11.97
C GLU A 217 1.87 17.97 -11.20
N LEU A 218 1.99 17.73 -9.88
CA LEU A 218 0.92 17.14 -9.07
C LEU A 218 -0.45 17.82 -9.27
N PRO A 219 -0.58 19.17 -9.33
CA PRO A 219 -1.86 19.81 -9.61
C PRO A 219 -2.47 19.41 -10.97
N GLN A 220 -1.64 19.26 -12.00
CA GLN A 220 -2.07 18.86 -13.34
C GLN A 220 -2.39 17.37 -13.42
N VAL A 221 -1.62 16.53 -12.71
CA VAL A 221 -1.91 15.09 -12.59
C VAL A 221 -3.24 14.87 -11.85
N LEU A 222 -3.54 15.65 -10.80
CA LEU A 222 -4.84 15.59 -10.11
C LEU A 222 -6.00 15.97 -11.04
N LYS A 223 -5.85 17.04 -11.85
CA LYS A 223 -6.84 17.40 -12.87
C LYS A 223 -7.01 16.29 -13.91
N LEU A 224 -5.92 15.64 -14.31
CA LEU A 224 -5.96 14.51 -15.22
C LEU A 224 -6.70 13.32 -14.59
N ALA A 225 -6.38 12.95 -13.34
CA ALA A 225 -7.07 11.88 -12.61
C ALA A 225 -8.58 12.14 -12.53
N GLN A 226 -8.99 13.37 -12.21
CA GLN A 226 -10.41 13.76 -12.23
C GLN A 226 -11.05 13.59 -13.60
N ARG A 227 -10.37 14.01 -14.68
CA ARG A 227 -10.85 13.84 -16.07
C ARG A 227 -11.00 12.36 -16.45
N LEU A 228 -10.09 11.51 -15.99
CA LEU A 228 -10.15 10.05 -16.17
C LEU A 228 -11.26 9.40 -15.33
N GLY A 229 -11.91 10.16 -14.44
CA GLY A 229 -12.96 9.67 -13.56
C GLY A 229 -12.41 8.86 -12.38
N ALA A 230 -11.21 9.20 -11.91
CA ALA A 230 -10.60 8.55 -10.76
C ALA A 230 -11.41 8.82 -9.48
N ARG A 231 -11.68 7.79 -8.68
CA ARG A 231 -12.36 7.93 -7.37
C ARG A 231 -11.35 8.27 -6.28
N GLN A 232 -10.17 7.65 -6.32
CA GLN A 232 -9.04 7.90 -5.43
C GLN A 232 -7.80 8.27 -6.21
N PHE A 233 -6.95 9.03 -5.52
CA PHE A 233 -5.60 9.35 -5.93
C PHE A 233 -4.67 9.00 -4.78
N LYS A 234 -3.64 8.19 -5.05
CA LYS A 234 -2.65 7.78 -4.07
C LYS A 234 -1.27 8.21 -4.51
N MET A 235 -0.57 8.90 -3.61
CA MET A 235 0.79 9.34 -3.82
C MET A 235 1.73 8.54 -2.94
N SER A 236 2.75 7.94 -3.56
CA SER A 236 3.90 7.39 -2.86
C SER A 236 5.11 8.27 -3.14
N HIS A 237 6.06 8.37 -2.23
CA HIS A 237 7.40 8.81 -2.63
C HIS A 237 8.13 7.70 -3.39
N VAL A 238 9.14 8.09 -4.17
CA VAL A 238 10.07 7.13 -4.78
C VAL A 238 10.90 6.43 -3.71
N LEU A 239 11.08 5.10 -3.84
CA LEU A 239 12.11 4.39 -3.09
C LEU A 239 13.43 4.47 -3.90
N PRO A 240 14.54 4.97 -3.32
CA PRO A 240 15.75 5.23 -4.08
C PRO A 240 16.57 3.96 -4.28
N TYR A 241 16.21 3.14 -5.27
CA TYR A 241 16.98 1.93 -5.61
C TYR A 241 18.35 2.24 -6.23
N THR A 242 18.51 3.44 -6.79
CA THR A 242 19.75 3.89 -7.44
C THR A 242 20.25 5.20 -6.82
N GLU A 243 21.52 5.49 -7.07
CA GLU A 243 22.15 6.77 -6.70
C GLU A 243 21.45 7.97 -7.36
N GLU A 244 20.95 7.82 -8.60
CA GLU A 244 20.14 8.85 -9.26
C GLU A 244 18.86 9.11 -8.45
N LEU A 245 18.11 8.05 -8.10
CA LEU A 245 16.86 8.18 -7.37
C LEU A 245 17.06 8.69 -5.94
N ARG A 246 18.23 8.47 -5.33
CA ARG A 246 18.63 9.09 -4.06
C ARG A 246 18.60 10.62 -4.15
N GLY A 247 18.98 11.17 -5.31
CA GLY A 247 18.88 12.60 -5.62
C GLY A 247 17.45 13.11 -5.76
N GLU A 248 16.47 12.24 -6.00
CA GLU A 248 15.08 12.57 -6.35
C GLU A 248 14.10 12.53 -5.17
N ILE A 249 14.52 12.05 -4.00
CA ILE A 249 13.63 11.91 -2.84
C ILE A 249 13.11 13.27 -2.32
N LEU A 250 11.88 13.29 -1.81
CA LEU A 250 11.24 14.50 -1.24
C LEU A 250 11.23 14.51 0.30
N TYR A 251 11.71 13.44 0.94
CA TYR A 251 11.59 13.20 2.38
C TYR A 251 12.94 13.17 3.12
N ALA A 252 14.01 13.72 2.51
CA ALA A 252 15.35 13.71 3.09
C ALA A 252 15.44 14.38 4.48
N LYS A 253 14.59 15.39 4.71
CA LYS A 253 14.48 16.09 6.00
C LYS A 253 13.53 15.38 6.96
N SER A 254 12.42 14.83 6.46
CA SER A 254 11.43 14.10 7.27
C SER A 254 12.04 12.92 8.03
N LEU A 255 13.07 12.27 7.47
CA LEU A 255 13.85 11.22 8.15
C LEU A 255 14.62 11.68 9.40
N ARG A 256 14.73 12.99 9.65
CA ARG A 256 15.52 13.58 10.75
C ARG A 256 14.73 14.55 11.61
N ASP A 257 13.50 14.84 11.22
CA ASP A 257 12.74 15.91 11.83
C ASP A 257 12.06 15.39 13.11
N PRO A 258 12.42 15.93 14.30
CA PRO A 258 11.83 15.51 15.56
C PRO A 258 10.31 15.72 15.60
N ALA A 259 9.75 16.63 14.79
CA ALA A 259 8.31 16.92 14.77
C ALA A 259 7.43 15.70 14.46
N TYR A 260 8.00 14.71 13.78
CA TYR A 260 7.31 13.47 13.46
C TYR A 260 7.42 12.42 14.57
N MET A 261 8.30 12.63 15.57
CA MET A 261 8.44 11.75 16.73
C MET A 261 7.39 12.05 17.80
N PRO A 262 6.63 11.04 18.27
CA PRO A 262 5.69 11.25 19.37
C PRO A 262 6.47 11.57 20.65
N SER A 263 6.44 12.83 21.08
CA SER A 263 7.10 13.27 22.31
C SER A 263 6.22 14.25 23.08
N PRO A 264 5.98 14.02 24.39
CA PRO A 264 5.26 14.97 25.25
C PRO A 264 5.95 16.34 25.35
N ARG A 265 7.22 16.44 24.95
CA ARG A 265 8.02 17.66 25.01
C ARG A 265 7.93 18.50 23.73
N ILE A 266 7.35 17.97 22.66
CA ILE A 266 7.17 18.71 21.41
C ILE A 266 5.85 19.46 21.49
N PRO A 267 5.86 20.80 21.33
CA PRO A 267 4.65 21.58 21.40
C PRO A 267 3.72 21.27 20.22
N ARG A 268 2.41 21.38 20.47
CA ARG A 268 1.36 21.06 19.49
C ARG A 268 0.75 22.33 18.93
N LEU A 269 0.69 22.43 17.60
CA LEU A 269 0.00 23.49 16.89
C LEU A 269 -1.37 22.97 16.41
N SER A 270 -2.45 23.59 16.88
CA SER A 270 -3.80 23.30 16.40
C SER A 270 -4.27 24.40 15.46
N LEU A 271 -4.43 24.06 14.18
CA LEU A 271 -4.88 24.96 13.13
C LEU A 271 -6.38 24.75 12.84
N PRO A 272 -7.19 25.82 12.76
CA PRO A 272 -8.55 25.72 12.25
C PRO A 272 -8.53 25.48 10.72
N ARG A 273 -9.69 25.18 10.14
CA ARG A 273 -9.83 25.23 8.68
C ARG A 273 -9.60 26.66 8.21
N MET A 274 -8.82 26.81 7.15
CA MET A 274 -8.58 28.10 6.49
C MET A 274 -8.37 27.88 5.00
N GLU A 275 -8.57 28.94 4.23
CA GLU A 275 -8.27 28.95 2.81
C GLU A 275 -6.75 28.91 2.61
N PHE A 276 -6.30 28.17 1.58
CA PHE A 276 -4.91 28.19 1.12
C PHE A 276 -4.83 29.10 -0.10
N ASN A 277 -4.41 30.34 0.12
CA ASN A 277 -4.27 31.39 -0.89
C ASN A 277 -2.94 32.12 -0.69
N ASP A 278 -2.67 33.18 -1.46
CA ASP A 278 -1.40 33.89 -1.41
C ASP A 278 -1.11 34.51 -0.03
N ASP A 279 -2.15 34.89 0.72
CA ASP A 279 -2.03 35.48 2.06
C ASP A 279 -1.69 34.43 3.13
N THR A 280 -2.15 33.18 2.98
CA THR A 280 -1.99 32.13 4.00
C THR A 280 -0.86 31.16 3.71
N THR A 281 -0.51 30.95 2.43
CA THR A 281 0.44 29.91 2.01
C THR A 281 1.82 30.08 2.63
N GLY A 282 2.38 31.30 2.58
CA GLY A 282 3.70 31.59 3.15
C GLY A 282 3.77 31.32 4.66
N PRO A 283 2.93 32.01 5.47
CA PRO A 283 2.89 31.78 6.91
C PRO A 283 2.58 30.33 7.31
N LEU A 284 1.69 29.64 6.59
CA LEU A 284 1.37 28.24 6.89
C LEU A 284 2.56 27.31 6.61
N ILE A 285 3.28 27.49 5.50
CA ILE A 285 4.47 26.70 5.22
C ILE A 285 5.55 26.92 6.28
N GLU A 286 5.71 28.13 6.79
CA GLU A 286 6.64 28.42 7.88
C GLU A 286 6.19 27.75 9.20
N ALA A 287 4.90 27.83 9.54
CA ALA A 287 4.33 27.14 10.69
C ALA A 287 4.48 25.61 10.58
N LEU A 288 4.29 25.05 9.38
CA LEU A 288 4.51 23.64 9.08
C LEU A 288 5.99 23.20 9.27
N ARG A 289 6.93 24.14 9.27
CA ARG A 289 8.37 23.91 9.46
C ARG A 289 8.89 24.28 10.85
N SER A 290 7.98 24.65 11.76
CA SER A 290 8.32 25.13 13.11
C SER A 290 8.84 24.04 14.05
N GLY A 291 8.70 22.77 13.68
CA GLY A 291 9.03 21.64 14.55
C GLY A 291 7.89 21.22 15.49
N TYR A 292 6.72 21.86 15.41
CA TYR A 292 5.53 21.50 16.20
C TYR A 292 4.84 20.28 15.60
N THR A 293 4.15 19.50 16.43
CA THR A 293 3.18 18.51 15.93
C THR A 293 1.89 19.24 15.52
N ILE A 294 1.40 19.02 14.31
CA ILE A 294 0.36 19.87 13.71
C ILE A 294 -0.93 19.10 13.50
N ASN A 295 -2.01 19.66 14.03
CA ASN A 295 -3.38 19.20 13.82
C ASN A 295 -4.15 20.23 13.01
N LEU A 296 -4.69 19.85 11.84
CA LEU A 296 -5.56 20.69 11.02
C LEU A 296 -7.02 20.25 11.15
N ALA A 297 -7.83 21.08 11.80
CA ALA A 297 -9.26 20.85 12.02
C ALA A 297 -9.55 19.46 12.65
N GLY A 298 -8.72 19.06 13.61
CA GLY A 298 -8.81 17.76 14.28
C GLY A 298 -8.16 16.58 13.55
N ASN A 299 -7.62 16.79 12.34
CA ASN A 299 -6.86 15.78 11.61
C ASN A 299 -5.36 15.98 11.85
N ASN A 300 -4.68 14.95 12.31
CA ASN A 300 -3.25 15.02 12.55
C ASN A 300 -2.49 14.98 11.20
N LEU A 301 -1.74 16.04 10.89
CA LEU A 301 -0.89 16.11 9.70
C LEU A 301 0.52 15.55 9.95
N GLY A 302 0.90 15.39 11.22
CA GLY A 302 2.14 14.72 11.64
C GLY A 302 1.90 13.31 12.21
N GLY A 303 0.72 12.73 12.00
CA GLY A 303 0.25 11.56 12.71
C GLY A 303 0.28 10.26 11.90
N SER A 304 1.28 9.44 12.21
CA SER A 304 1.39 7.97 12.13
C SER A 304 2.79 7.61 11.63
N MET A 305 3.81 7.88 12.44
CA MET A 305 5.04 7.10 12.36
C MET A 305 4.78 5.72 12.98
N ASP A 306 5.59 4.74 12.63
CA ASP A 306 5.58 3.44 13.30
C ASP A 306 4.27 2.63 13.09
N VAL A 307 3.61 2.82 11.94
CA VAL A 307 2.38 2.08 11.57
C VAL A 307 2.58 1.39 10.22
N CYS A 308 2.65 0.06 10.24
CA CYS A 308 2.75 -0.73 9.01
C CYS A 308 1.37 -0.88 8.33
N GLY A 309 1.21 -0.27 7.14
CA GLY A 309 -0.03 -0.38 6.36
C GLY A 309 -0.39 -1.80 5.93
N PHE A 310 0.60 -2.68 5.75
CA PHE A 310 0.35 -4.10 5.42
C PHE A 310 -0.25 -4.87 6.61
N ILE A 311 0.25 -4.64 7.82
CA ILE A 311 -0.29 -5.29 9.02
C ILE A 311 -1.66 -4.69 9.39
N GLU A 312 -1.81 -3.37 9.31
CA GLU A 312 -3.11 -2.70 9.54
C GLU A 312 -4.20 -3.17 8.57
N SER A 313 -3.83 -3.47 7.33
CA SER A 313 -4.76 -3.99 6.33
C SER A 313 -4.96 -5.51 6.42
N GLY A 314 -4.29 -6.21 7.34
CA GLY A 314 -4.35 -7.66 7.47
C GLY A 314 -3.91 -8.36 6.19
N SER A 315 -2.80 -7.92 5.59
CA SER A 315 -2.37 -8.38 4.28
C SER A 315 -1.25 -9.42 4.31
N ILE A 316 -1.22 -10.29 3.31
CA ILE A 316 -0.07 -11.15 2.97
C ILE A 316 0.21 -11.07 1.47
N SER A 317 1.43 -11.40 1.04
CA SER A 317 1.84 -11.37 -0.37
C SER A 317 2.24 -12.76 -0.87
N ILE A 318 1.85 -13.08 -2.10
CA ILE A 318 2.19 -14.31 -2.81
C ILE A 318 2.90 -13.96 -4.11
N GLY A 319 4.13 -14.44 -4.27
CA GLY A 319 4.98 -14.26 -5.43
C GLY A 319 4.57 -15.14 -6.60
N TRP A 320 5.07 -14.82 -7.79
CA TRP A 320 4.76 -15.57 -9.00
C TRP A 320 5.19 -17.05 -8.92
N ASP A 321 6.21 -17.37 -8.14
CA ASP A 321 6.71 -18.73 -7.89
C ASP A 321 5.97 -19.46 -6.73
N GLY A 322 4.96 -18.80 -6.14
CA GLY A 322 4.21 -19.28 -4.99
C GLY A 322 4.86 -18.98 -3.64
N THR A 323 6.01 -18.29 -3.59
CA THR A 323 6.61 -17.84 -2.33
C THR A 323 5.67 -16.91 -1.58
N VAL A 324 5.56 -17.09 -0.27
CA VAL A 324 4.67 -16.31 0.59
C VAL A 324 5.51 -15.41 1.49
N ALA A 325 5.16 -14.13 1.56
CA ALA A 325 5.86 -13.12 2.36
C ALA A 325 4.87 -12.16 3.05
N PRO A 326 5.27 -11.45 4.11
CA PRO A 326 4.36 -10.55 4.84
C PRO A 326 3.84 -9.37 4.03
N CYS A 327 4.63 -8.91 3.06
CA CYS A 327 4.33 -7.72 2.28
C CYS A 327 5.14 -7.70 0.97
N LEU A 328 4.74 -6.84 0.02
CA LEU A 328 5.43 -6.72 -1.27
C LEU A 328 6.93 -6.36 -1.13
N PRO A 329 7.37 -5.45 -0.23
CA PRO A 329 8.79 -5.17 -0.05
C PRO A 329 9.62 -6.34 0.47
N LEU A 330 9.02 -7.27 1.23
CA LEU A 330 9.70 -8.46 1.74
C LEU A 330 9.49 -9.68 0.85
N LEU A 331 8.78 -9.52 -0.28
CA LEU A 331 8.56 -10.59 -1.24
C LEU A 331 9.81 -10.92 -2.04
N HIS A 332 10.75 -9.97 -2.14
CA HIS A 332 11.94 -10.07 -2.98
C HIS A 332 13.14 -9.42 -2.32
N THR A 333 14.33 -9.98 -2.53
CA THR A 333 15.56 -9.40 -2.00
C THR A 333 16.00 -8.23 -2.86
N HIS A 334 16.25 -7.09 -2.24
CA HIS A 334 16.62 -5.88 -2.96
C HIS A 334 17.45 -4.93 -2.10
N ALA A 335 17.97 -3.86 -2.71
CA ALA A 335 18.67 -2.82 -1.99
C ALA A 335 18.11 -1.45 -2.35
N HIS A 336 18.11 -0.54 -1.39
CA HIS A 336 17.80 0.87 -1.63
C HIS A 336 18.71 1.76 -0.80
N TYR A 337 18.74 3.05 -1.12
CA TYR A 337 19.52 4.03 -0.39
C TYR A 337 18.75 4.57 0.80
N PHE A 338 19.32 4.34 1.99
CA PHE A 338 18.92 5.02 3.20
C PHE A 338 19.93 6.14 3.51
N ARG A 339 19.56 7.40 3.25
CA ARG A 339 20.48 8.55 3.33
C ARG A 339 21.71 8.34 2.44
N ALA A 340 22.90 8.21 3.02
CA ALA A 340 24.14 7.93 2.31
C ALA A 340 24.48 6.43 2.23
N TYR A 341 23.72 5.59 2.91
CA TYR A 341 23.99 4.17 3.10
C TYR A 341 23.15 3.34 2.14
N ARG A 342 23.69 2.20 1.72
CA ARG A 342 22.95 1.19 0.96
C ARG A 342 22.39 0.19 1.97
N HIS A 343 21.06 0.10 2.04
CA HIS A 343 20.34 -0.82 2.90
C HIS A 343 19.82 -2.00 2.07
N GLU A 344 20.20 -3.21 2.46
CA GLU A 344 19.75 -4.46 1.86
C GLU A 344 18.51 -5.00 2.59
N VAL A 345 17.43 -5.14 1.85
CA VAL A 345 16.20 -5.76 2.32
C VAL A 345 16.20 -7.21 1.85
N LYS A 346 16.43 -8.16 2.76
CA LYS A 346 16.32 -9.59 2.48
C LYS A 346 14.86 -10.02 2.45
N GLN A 347 14.53 -10.87 1.49
CA GLN A 347 13.22 -11.53 1.37
C GLN A 347 12.89 -12.28 2.66
N HIS A 348 11.68 -12.10 3.19
CA HIS A 348 11.16 -12.87 4.31
C HIS A 348 10.18 -13.92 3.81
N ASN A 349 10.71 -15.13 3.56
CA ASN A 349 9.95 -16.27 3.08
C ASN A 349 9.28 -17.00 4.26
N LEU A 350 7.95 -16.93 4.31
CA LEU A 350 7.12 -17.62 5.29
C LEU A 350 6.84 -19.08 4.89
N GLY A 351 7.03 -19.42 3.63
CA GLY A 351 6.69 -20.71 3.03
C GLY A 351 6.32 -20.57 1.56
N ASN A 352 5.86 -21.66 0.95
CA ASN A 352 5.39 -21.65 -0.44
C ASN A 352 3.97 -22.24 -0.53
N ILE A 353 3.06 -21.55 -1.21
CA ILE A 353 1.64 -21.94 -1.33
C ILE A 353 1.44 -23.25 -2.09
N ASN A 354 2.45 -23.71 -2.85
CA ASN A 354 2.41 -25.01 -3.51
C ASN A 354 2.63 -26.17 -2.53
N ALA A 355 3.16 -25.92 -1.33
CA ALA A 355 3.54 -26.92 -0.34
C ALA A 355 2.60 -27.00 0.88
N GLY A 356 1.69 -26.03 1.07
CA GLY A 356 0.81 -25.97 2.24
C GLY A 356 -0.38 -25.04 2.04
N ASP A 357 -1.21 -24.88 3.08
CA ASP A 357 -2.34 -23.95 3.07
C ASP A 357 -1.92 -22.55 3.52
N LEU A 358 -2.46 -21.50 2.88
CA LEU A 358 -2.16 -20.11 3.24
C LEU A 358 -2.55 -19.79 4.67
N LEU A 359 -3.64 -20.37 5.19
CA LEU A 359 -4.13 -20.07 6.53
C LEU A 359 -3.22 -20.67 7.60
N ASP A 360 -2.61 -21.83 7.32
CA ASP A 360 -1.59 -22.41 8.21
C ASP A 360 -0.37 -21.50 8.29
N LEU A 361 0.12 -21.00 7.15
CA LEU A 361 1.21 -20.01 7.12
C LEU A 361 0.81 -18.69 7.81
N TRP A 362 -0.44 -18.25 7.62
CA TRP A 362 -0.97 -17.04 8.24
C TRP A 362 -1.17 -17.18 9.75
N LEU A 363 -1.47 -18.37 10.27
CA LEU A 363 -1.70 -18.61 11.69
C LEU A 363 -0.49 -19.22 12.40
N ASP A 364 0.62 -19.38 11.69
CA ASP A 364 1.89 -19.81 12.27
C ASP A 364 2.24 -18.96 13.51
N PRO A 365 2.54 -19.58 14.68
CA PRO A 365 2.78 -18.86 15.92
C PRO A 365 3.93 -17.85 15.86
N GLU A 366 4.99 -18.11 15.09
CA GLU A 366 6.11 -17.19 14.93
C GLU A 366 5.69 -16.00 14.07
N TYR A 367 4.94 -16.24 12.99
CA TYR A 367 4.42 -15.18 12.14
C TYR A 367 3.33 -14.33 12.81
N VAL A 368 2.48 -14.92 13.67
CA VAL A 368 1.57 -14.16 14.55
C VAL A 368 2.36 -13.24 15.48
N GLN A 369 3.38 -13.75 16.18
CA GLN A 369 4.21 -12.94 17.08
C GLN A 369 4.94 -11.82 16.33
N TYR A 370 5.46 -12.11 15.14
CA TYR A 370 6.05 -11.09 14.26
C TYR A 370 5.05 -9.96 13.97
N ARG A 371 3.81 -10.29 13.59
CA ARG A 371 2.79 -9.28 13.31
C ARG A 371 2.35 -8.53 14.55
N GLU A 372 2.27 -9.18 15.72
CA GLU A 372 2.02 -8.48 17.00
C GLU A 372 3.13 -7.46 17.29
N ARG A 373 4.40 -7.82 17.05
CA ARG A 373 5.56 -6.93 17.21
C ARG A 373 5.56 -5.76 16.22
N VAL A 374 5.21 -6.00 14.96
CA VAL A 374 5.05 -4.94 13.95
C VAL A 374 3.85 -4.06 14.24
N HIS A 375 2.79 -4.65 14.78
CA HIS A 375 1.59 -3.92 15.14
C HIS A 375 1.83 -2.99 16.33
N SER A 376 2.60 -3.41 17.34
CA SER A 376 3.06 -2.52 18.43
C SER A 376 4.25 -1.63 18.04
N PHE A 377 4.83 -1.88 16.87
CA PHE A 377 6.05 -1.28 16.36
C PHE A 377 7.18 -1.22 17.39
N ALA A 378 7.41 -2.35 18.07
CA ALA A 378 8.49 -2.49 19.04
C ALA A 378 9.86 -2.68 18.36
N PHE A 379 10.26 -1.74 17.49
CA PHE A 379 11.54 -1.71 16.77
C PHE A 379 12.35 -0.47 17.10
N ALA A 380 13.67 -0.54 16.89
CA ALA A 380 14.49 0.66 16.99
C ALA A 380 14.07 1.69 15.91
N PRO A 381 14.09 3.01 16.20
CA PRO A 381 13.77 4.06 15.24
C PRO A 381 14.94 4.29 14.28
N CYS A 382 15.30 3.26 13.51
CA CYS A 382 16.50 3.26 12.66
C CYS A 382 16.47 4.35 11.60
N THR A 383 15.27 4.74 11.14
CA THR A 383 15.11 5.86 10.19
C THR A 383 15.58 7.20 10.76
N PHE A 384 15.46 7.39 12.07
CA PHE A 384 15.91 8.58 12.77
C PHE A 384 17.40 8.52 13.12
N CYS A 385 17.87 7.40 13.67
CA CYS A 385 19.29 7.22 14.01
C CYS A 385 20.18 7.21 12.75
N GLY A 386 19.91 6.27 11.84
CA GLY A 386 20.34 6.32 10.44
C GLY A 386 21.85 6.37 10.18
N GLY A 387 22.67 5.67 10.97
CA GLY A 387 24.13 5.74 10.88
C GLY A 387 24.93 4.66 11.61
N CYS A 388 24.41 3.43 11.70
CA CYS A 388 25.16 2.28 12.24
C CYS A 388 25.09 1.08 11.27
N GLU A 389 26.01 0.13 11.44
CA GLU A 389 26.13 -1.09 10.63
C GLU A 389 24.89 -2.00 10.71
N LEU A 390 24.14 -1.95 11.81
CA LEU A 390 22.87 -2.69 11.95
C LEU A 390 21.78 -2.19 10.99
N LEU A 391 21.98 -1.04 10.34
CA LEU A 391 21.10 -0.53 9.29
C LEU A 391 21.55 -0.96 7.88
N ASP A 392 22.61 -1.74 7.73
CA ASP A 392 23.04 -2.23 6.42
C ASP A 392 22.06 -3.27 5.87
N SER A 393 21.34 -3.99 6.74
CA SER A 393 20.29 -4.94 6.34
C SER A 393 19.07 -4.93 7.26
N ASN A 394 18.02 -5.68 6.91
CA ASN A 394 16.82 -5.89 7.74
C ASN A 394 16.95 -7.09 8.69
N GLU A 395 18.16 -7.48 9.08
CA GLU A 395 18.39 -8.70 9.88
C GLU A 395 18.27 -8.52 11.38
N GLU A 396 18.64 -7.35 11.90
CA GLU A 396 18.57 -7.08 13.33
C GLU A 396 18.44 -5.58 13.63
N ASP A 397 18.25 -5.24 14.89
CA ASP A 397 18.35 -3.86 15.38
C ASP A 397 19.04 -3.77 16.74
N CYS A 398 19.33 -2.54 17.18
CA CYS A 398 20.07 -2.27 18.41
C CYS A 398 19.26 -2.54 19.70
N VAL A 399 17.98 -2.92 19.60
CA VAL A 399 17.16 -3.28 20.76
C VAL A 399 16.92 -4.79 20.86
N GLY A 400 17.62 -5.57 20.03
CA GLY A 400 17.64 -7.03 20.09
C GLY A 400 16.55 -7.70 19.25
N ASN A 401 15.87 -6.98 18.36
CA ASN A 401 14.99 -7.62 17.40
C ASN A 401 15.82 -8.33 16.33
N THR A 402 15.35 -9.50 15.92
CA THR A 402 15.94 -10.30 14.86
C THR A 402 15.08 -10.27 13.61
N PHE A 403 15.56 -10.96 12.57
CA PHE A 403 15.01 -10.95 11.24
C PHE A 403 13.51 -11.34 11.21
N PRO A 404 12.65 -10.58 10.51
CA PRO A 404 12.96 -9.32 9.83
C PRO A 404 12.78 -8.12 10.78
N SER A 405 13.79 -7.24 10.79
CA SER A 405 13.76 -5.95 11.48
C SER A 405 13.02 -4.90 10.64
N CYS A 406 12.01 -4.23 11.22
CA CYS A 406 11.17 -3.26 10.53
C CYS A 406 11.47 -1.80 10.91
N GLY A 407 12.45 -1.55 11.80
CA GLY A 407 12.77 -0.21 12.31
C GLY A 407 13.24 0.79 11.24
N GLY A 408 13.82 0.29 10.13
CA GLY A 408 14.23 1.08 8.97
C GLY A 408 13.17 1.22 7.88
N CYS A 409 11.98 0.62 8.05
CA CYS A 409 11.00 0.47 6.98
C CYS A 409 10.31 1.79 6.61
N LEU A 410 10.58 2.31 5.41
CA LEU A 410 9.99 3.57 4.95
C LEU A 410 8.46 3.52 4.75
N TRP A 411 7.88 2.32 4.57
CA TRP A 411 6.42 2.14 4.53
C TRP A 411 5.79 2.33 5.91
N ALA A 412 6.41 1.75 6.95
CA ALA A 412 5.89 1.88 8.31
C ALA A 412 6.05 3.30 8.87
N GLN A 413 7.00 4.06 8.33
CA GLN A 413 7.15 5.49 8.60
C GLN A 413 6.18 6.39 7.80
N GLY A 414 5.31 5.81 6.96
CA GLY A 414 4.36 6.56 6.14
C GLY A 414 4.98 7.33 4.96
N LEU A 415 6.27 7.13 4.68
CA LEU A 415 6.98 7.82 3.60
C LEU A 415 6.71 7.17 2.23
N ILE A 416 6.58 5.85 2.19
CA ILE A 416 6.25 5.10 0.97
C ILE A 416 4.86 4.49 1.16
N GLN A 417 4.05 4.50 0.10
CA GLN A 417 2.68 3.99 0.14
C GLN A 417 2.41 3.03 -1.02
N CYS A 418 1.85 1.86 -0.71
CA CYS A 418 1.35 0.92 -1.72
C CYS A 418 -0.18 0.94 -1.75
N PRO A 419 -0.83 0.96 -2.93
CA PRO A 419 -2.28 0.86 -3.12
C PRO A 419 -3.02 -0.11 -2.20
#